data_AF-A0A3C0I136-F1
#
_entry.id   AF-A0A3C0I136-F1
#
_cell.length_a   1.000
_cell.length_b   1.000
_cell.length_c   1.000
_cell.angle_alpha   90.00
_cell.angle_beta   90.00
_cell.angle_gamma   90.00
#
_symmetry.space_group_name_H-M   'P 1'
#
loop_
_entity.id
_entity.type
_entity.pdbx_description
1 polymer ?
#
loop_
_entity_poly.entity_id
_entity_poly.type
_entity_poly.pdbx_seq_one_letter_code
_entity_poly.pdbx_strand_id
1 'polypeptide(L)'
;MATTRRTKSPTITEQLFEEGYRFEFYQAVKLIEKLIQTPVPENLAVEDDLYKTLKRLEKLSATTTPVADSTDPHKEALQFRSKISHAFPASDVEAIQPPTEEGQPITMDVNFMGLAGAHGPLPPPYTDLILERMWRGETASRGFFGIF
;
A
#
# COMPACT_ATOMS: atom_id res chain seq x y z
N MET A 1 -33.34 26.08 -7.78
CA MET A 1 -33.03 25.70 -6.38
C MET A 1 -31.95 24.64 -6.42
N ALA A 2 -30.70 24.98 -6.08
CA ALA A 2 -29.58 24.04 -6.04
C ALA A 2 -29.45 23.51 -4.61
N THR A 3 -29.46 22.18 -4.45
CA THR A 3 -29.28 21.54 -3.15
C THR A 3 -27.79 21.54 -2.80
N THR A 4 -27.38 22.36 -1.83
CA THR A 4 -26.03 22.28 -1.26
C THR A 4 -25.93 21.01 -0.42
N ARG A 5 -25.62 19.88 -1.06
CA ARG A 5 -25.27 18.64 -0.38
C ARG A 5 -23.83 18.79 0.14
N ARG A 6 -23.69 19.29 1.37
CA ARG A 6 -22.42 19.31 2.10
C ARG A 6 -22.03 17.85 2.42
N THR A 7 -21.35 17.18 1.51
CA THR A 7 -20.67 15.91 1.81
C THR A 7 -19.52 16.22 2.76
N LYS A 8 -19.43 15.53 3.90
CA LYS A 8 -18.23 15.57 4.73
C LYS A 8 -17.06 15.18 3.82
N SER A 9 -16.05 16.04 3.69
CA SER A 9 -14.82 15.65 3.03
C SER A 9 -14.27 14.43 3.75
N PRO A 10 -13.89 13.36 3.05
CA PRO A 10 -13.30 12.19 3.70
C PRO A 10 -12.07 12.63 4.49
N THR A 11 -11.85 11.97 5.62
CA THR A 11 -10.63 12.19 6.40
C THR A 11 -9.42 11.79 5.55
N ILE A 12 -8.27 12.41 5.79
CA ILE A 12 -7.02 12.10 5.06
C ILE A 12 -6.71 10.59 5.17
N THR A 13 -7.07 9.95 6.29
CA THR A 13 -6.95 8.51 6.51
C THR A 13 -7.85 7.68 5.58
N GLU A 14 -9.11 8.06 5.42
CA GLU A 14 -10.02 7.37 4.49
C GLU A 14 -9.52 7.52 3.05
N GLN A 15 -9.14 8.76 2.68
CA GLN A 15 -8.62 9.03 1.34
C GLN A 15 -7.31 8.27 1.05
N LEU A 16 -6.46 8.04 2.05
CA LEU A 16 -5.21 7.29 1.88
C LEU A 16 -5.48 5.82 1.50
N PHE A 17 -6.49 5.19 2.10
CA PHE A 17 -6.85 3.79 1.82
C PHE A 17 -7.74 3.65 0.57
N GLU A 18 -8.62 4.60 0.29
CA GLU A 18 -9.51 4.56 -0.89
C GLU A 18 -8.82 5.06 -2.17
N GLU A 19 -8.04 6.14 -2.06
CA GLU A 19 -7.46 6.86 -3.19
C GLU A 19 -5.94 7.04 -3.02
N GLY A 20 -5.24 5.97 -2.60
CA GLY A 20 -3.79 5.99 -2.36
C GLY A 20 -2.96 6.50 -3.54
N TYR A 21 -3.43 6.30 -4.78
CA TYR A 21 -2.81 6.80 -6.00
C TYR A 21 -2.75 8.34 -6.12
N ARG A 22 -3.50 9.07 -5.30
CA ARG A 22 -3.46 10.54 -5.26
C ARG A 22 -2.28 11.08 -4.47
N PHE A 23 -1.59 10.23 -3.71
CA PHE A 23 -0.47 10.61 -2.87
C PHE A 23 0.84 10.23 -3.54
N GLU A 24 1.84 11.11 -3.42
CA GLU A 24 3.22 10.75 -3.77
C GLU A 24 3.73 9.67 -2.81
N PHE A 25 4.62 8.82 -3.28
CA PHE A 25 5.18 7.71 -2.51
C PHE A 25 5.70 8.13 -1.12
N TYR A 26 6.59 9.12 -1.07
CA TYR A 26 7.17 9.59 0.19
C TYR A 26 6.13 10.16 1.15
N GLN A 27 5.09 10.80 0.61
CA GLN A 27 4.01 11.35 1.41
C GLN A 27 3.15 10.22 2.00
N ALA A 28 2.81 9.22 1.19
CA ALA A 28 2.04 8.05 1.62
C ALA A 28 2.77 7.27 2.72
N VAL A 29 4.07 6.98 2.54
CA VAL A 29 4.91 6.30 3.55
C VAL A 29 4.90 7.08 4.86
N LYS A 30 5.16 8.40 4.81
CA LYS A 30 5.20 9.24 6.01
C LYS A 30 3.87 9.30 6.74
N LEU A 31 2.76 9.34 6.00
CA LEU A 31 1.41 9.31 6.59
C LEU A 31 1.17 7.97 7.27
N ILE A 32 1.50 6.85 6.63
CA ILE A 32 1.36 5.51 7.20
C ILE A 32 2.18 5.37 8.48
N GLU A 33 3.47 5.71 8.46
CA GLU A 33 4.32 5.62 9.64
C GLU A 33 3.79 6.46 10.80
N LYS A 34 3.33 7.68 10.50
CA LYS A 34 2.72 8.55 11.51
C LYS A 34 1.44 7.94 12.07
N LEU A 35 0.62 7.30 11.24
CA LEU A 35 -0.62 6.64 11.68
C LEU A 35 -0.33 5.44 12.58
N ILE A 36 0.69 4.65 12.28
CA ILE A 36 1.10 3.52 13.11
C ILE A 36 1.60 3.98 14.48
N GLN A 37 2.32 5.10 14.55
CA GLN A 37 2.85 5.64 15.81
C GLN A 37 1.82 6.42 16.63
N THR A 38 0.68 6.79 16.06
CA THR A 38 -0.32 7.61 16.75
C THR A 38 -1.35 6.72 17.44
N PRO A 39 -1.49 6.77 18.78
CA PRO A 39 -2.50 6.00 19.47
C PRO A 39 -3.90 6.48 19.07
N VAL A 40 -4.80 5.53 18.83
CA VAL A 40 -6.16 5.84 18.37
C VAL A 40 -6.98 6.30 19.58
N PRO A 41 -7.48 7.54 19.60
CA PRO A 41 -8.26 8.00 20.73
C PRO A 41 -9.62 7.27 20.80
N GLU A 42 -10.05 6.88 22.00
CA GLU A 42 -11.28 6.09 22.20
C GLU A 42 -12.56 6.83 21.78
N ASN A 43 -12.52 8.16 21.67
CA ASN A 43 -13.64 9.03 21.29
C ASN A 43 -13.62 9.47 19.81
N LEU A 44 -12.88 8.77 18.95
CA LEU A 44 -12.77 9.12 17.53
C LEU A 44 -14.10 8.89 16.79
N ALA A 45 -14.72 9.96 16.29
CA ALA A 45 -15.97 9.91 15.53
C ALA A 45 -15.73 9.57 14.05
N VAL A 46 -15.26 8.35 13.78
CA VAL A 46 -15.03 7.78 12.44
C VAL A 46 -15.95 6.57 12.20
N GLU A 47 -16.01 6.11 10.95
CA GLU A 47 -16.75 4.89 10.61
C GLU A 47 -16.16 3.65 11.30
N ASP A 48 -17.02 2.68 11.64
CA ASP A 48 -16.64 1.49 12.41
C ASP A 48 -15.55 0.66 11.74
N ASP A 49 -15.53 0.60 10.40
CA ASP A 49 -14.53 -0.17 9.64
C ASP A 49 -13.15 0.49 9.68
N LEU A 50 -13.10 1.81 9.48
CA LEU A 50 -11.87 2.59 9.61
C LEU A 50 -11.33 2.52 11.04
N TYR A 51 -12.20 2.60 12.06
CA TYR A 51 -11.79 2.48 13.46
C TYR A 51 -11.12 1.13 13.74
N LYS A 52 -11.71 0.02 13.26
CA LYS A 52 -11.12 -1.32 13.39
C LYS A 52 -9.76 -1.39 12.70
N THR A 53 -9.63 -0.79 11.52
CA THR A 53 -8.37 -0.71 10.78
C THR A 53 -7.31 0.04 11.60
N LEU A 54 -7.62 1.25 12.06
CA LEU A 54 -6.68 2.05 12.87
C LEU A 54 -6.25 1.33 14.14
N LYS A 55 -7.16 0.62 14.81
CA LYS A 55 -6.85 -0.17 16.00
C LYS A 55 -5.94 -1.37 15.71
N ARG A 56 -6.05 -1.97 14.52
CA ARG A 56 -5.10 -2.98 14.06
C ARG A 56 -3.72 -2.35 13.84
N LEU A 57 -3.65 -1.16 13.26
CA LEU A 57 -2.38 -0.44 13.04
C LEU A 57 -1.67 -0.07 14.35
N GLU A 58 -2.42 0.37 15.36
CA GLU A 58 -1.87 0.63 16.69
C GLU A 58 -1.24 -0.62 17.30
N LYS A 59 -1.88 -1.80 17.16
CA LYS A 59 -1.27 -3.05 17.62
C LYS A 59 0.00 -3.41 16.84
N LEU A 60 0.09 -3.06 15.56
CA LEU A 60 1.31 -3.28 14.77
C LEU A 60 2.48 -2.44 15.28
N SER A 61 2.23 -1.23 15.80
CA SER A 61 3.28 -0.36 16.33
C SER A 61 4.06 -0.99 17.49
N ALA A 62 3.44 -1.92 18.22
CA ALA A 62 4.09 -2.63 19.31
C ALA A 62 5.03 -3.77 18.85
N THR A 63 4.87 -4.25 17.62
CA THR A 63 5.55 -5.46 17.11
C THR A 63 6.45 -5.19 15.91
N THR A 64 6.22 -4.07 15.21
CA THR A 64 6.88 -3.75 13.94
C THR A 64 7.85 -2.59 14.08
N THR A 65 8.89 -2.61 13.25
CA THR A 65 9.86 -1.53 13.12
C THR A 65 9.45 -0.58 11.99
N PRO A 66 9.87 0.70 12.06
CA PRO A 66 9.74 1.64 10.94
C PRO A 66 10.35 1.11 9.65
N VAL A 67 9.93 1.69 8.52
CA VAL A 67 10.43 1.28 7.21
C VAL A 67 11.93 1.54 7.12
N ALA A 68 12.65 0.61 6.49
CA ALA A 68 14.10 0.71 6.26
C ALA A 68 14.99 0.73 7.53
N ASP A 69 14.45 0.39 8.70
CA ASP A 69 15.21 0.28 9.96
C ASP A 69 15.54 -1.18 10.35
N SER A 70 14.86 -2.16 9.73
CA SER A 70 15.03 -3.60 9.98
C SER A 70 15.67 -4.32 8.79
N THR A 71 16.40 -5.40 9.08
CA THR A 71 16.90 -6.35 8.06
C THR A 71 15.96 -7.55 7.86
N ASP A 72 14.92 -7.67 8.69
CA ASP A 72 13.91 -8.71 8.62
C ASP A 72 12.62 -8.12 8.00
N PRO A 73 12.28 -8.47 6.75
CA PRO A 73 11.10 -7.95 6.06
C PRO A 73 9.79 -8.28 6.76
N HIS A 74 9.75 -9.34 7.57
CA HIS A 74 8.54 -9.74 8.31
C HIS A 74 8.28 -8.87 9.54
N LYS A 75 9.24 -8.04 9.94
CA LYS A 75 9.11 -7.11 11.08
C LYS A 75 8.83 -5.68 10.64
N GLU A 76 8.81 -5.40 9.35
CA GLU A 76 8.53 -4.06 8.83
C GLU A 76 7.04 -3.74 8.91
N ALA A 77 6.73 -2.50 9.29
CA ALA A 77 5.37 -2.03 9.44
C ALA A 77 4.63 -1.85 8.08
N LEU A 78 5.39 -1.72 7.00
CA LEU A 78 4.91 -1.50 5.63
C LEU A 78 5.70 -2.38 4.66
N GLN A 79 4.98 -3.19 3.89
CA GLN A 79 5.54 -4.02 2.83
C GLN A 79 5.25 -3.39 1.46
N PHE A 80 6.29 -3.27 0.63
CA PHE A 80 6.14 -2.80 -0.74
C PHE A 80 5.95 -3.96 -1.71
N ARG A 81 5.12 -3.75 -2.72
CA ARG A 81 4.99 -4.67 -3.86
C ARG A 81 4.97 -3.87 -5.15
N SER A 82 5.78 -4.28 -6.11
CA SER A 82 5.73 -3.67 -7.44
C SER A 82 4.61 -4.29 -8.28
N LYS A 83 3.86 -3.43 -8.97
CA LYS A 83 2.88 -3.84 -9.98
C LYS A 83 3.59 -3.99 -11.32
N ILE A 84 3.56 -5.19 -11.88
CA ILE A 84 4.08 -5.45 -13.23
C ILE A 84 2.98 -5.11 -14.23
N SER A 85 3.21 -4.07 -15.04
CA SER A 85 2.28 -3.65 -16.08
C SER A 85 3.01 -3.00 -17.25
N HIS A 86 2.40 -3.05 -18.44
CA HIS A 86 2.79 -2.24 -19.61
C HIS A 86 2.11 -0.88 -19.66
N ALA A 87 1.08 -0.65 -18.83
CA ALA A 87 0.41 0.62 -18.78
C ALA A 87 1.37 1.69 -18.24
N PHE A 88 1.29 2.89 -18.81
CA PHE A 88 1.97 4.04 -18.23
C PHE A 88 1.20 4.46 -16.97
N PRO A 89 1.82 4.39 -15.78
CA PRO A 89 1.14 4.70 -14.53
C PRO A 89 0.86 6.20 -14.44
N ALA A 90 -0.27 6.57 -13.83
CA ALA A 90 -0.60 7.97 -13.57
C ALA A 90 0.10 8.52 -12.31
N SER A 91 0.62 7.63 -11.45
CA SER A 91 1.17 7.93 -10.14
C SER A 91 2.15 6.84 -9.67
N ASP A 92 3.01 7.19 -8.73
CA ASP A 92 4.00 6.29 -8.12
C ASP A 92 3.34 5.18 -7.28
N VAL A 93 2.28 5.53 -6.56
CA VAL A 93 1.47 4.60 -5.76
C VAL A 93 0.26 4.17 -6.58
N GLU A 94 -0.04 2.88 -6.59
CA GLU A 94 -1.26 2.34 -7.18
C GLU A 94 -2.36 2.22 -6.12
N ALA A 95 -2.06 1.52 -5.03
CA ALA A 95 -3.03 1.22 -3.98
C ALA A 95 -2.33 0.95 -2.65
N ILE A 96 -3.03 1.21 -1.56
CA ILE A 96 -2.58 0.91 -0.20
C ILE A 96 -3.63 0.00 0.42
N GLN A 97 -3.21 -1.20 0.80
CA GLN A 97 -4.08 -2.19 1.43
C GLN A 97 -3.85 -2.22 2.93
N PRO A 98 -4.89 -1.94 3.74
CA PRO A 98 -4.81 -2.09 5.18
C PRO A 98 -4.67 -3.57 5.58
N PRO A 99 -4.18 -3.85 6.80
CA PRO A 99 -4.06 -5.22 7.29
C PRO A 99 -5.42 -5.89 7.42
N THR A 100 -5.56 -7.05 6.79
CA THR A 100 -6.79 -7.84 6.85
C THR A 100 -6.89 -8.60 8.17
N GLU A 101 -5.74 -9.10 8.66
CA GLU A 101 -5.62 -9.84 9.92
C GLU A 101 -4.77 -9.09 10.96
N GLU A 102 -4.92 -9.47 12.24
CA GLU A 102 -4.09 -8.91 13.30
C GLU A 102 -2.62 -9.33 13.13
N GLY A 103 -1.69 -8.37 13.22
CA GLY A 103 -0.25 -8.64 13.10
C GLY A 103 0.29 -8.65 11.66
N GLN A 104 -0.56 -8.53 10.64
CA GLN A 104 -0.09 -8.37 9.25
C GLN A 104 0.36 -6.92 8.98
N PRO A 105 1.44 -6.70 8.21
CA PRO A 105 1.86 -5.36 7.81
C PRO A 105 0.90 -4.72 6.81
N ILE A 106 0.92 -3.39 6.71
CA ILE A 106 0.25 -2.70 5.58
C ILE A 106 0.98 -3.09 4.30
N THR A 107 0.25 -3.26 3.20
CA THR A 107 0.87 -3.47 1.88
C THR A 107 0.65 -2.27 0.97
N MET A 108 1.71 -1.75 0.37
CA MET A 108 1.63 -0.69 -0.64
C MET A 108 2.04 -1.23 -2.00
N ASP A 109 1.12 -1.17 -2.96
CA ASP A 109 1.42 -1.46 -4.35
C ASP A 109 1.95 -0.19 -5.02
N VAL A 110 3.18 -0.28 -5.53
CA VAL A 110 3.88 0.80 -6.23
C VAL A 110 4.06 0.46 -7.71
N ASN A 111 4.08 1.49 -8.54
CA ASN A 111 4.26 1.37 -9.98
C ASN A 111 5.74 1.45 -10.43
N PHE A 112 6.65 1.68 -9.48
CA PHE A 112 8.08 1.75 -9.67
C PHE A 112 8.79 0.71 -8.78
N MET A 113 10.12 0.59 -8.83
CA MET A 113 10.94 -0.43 -8.14
C MET A 113 10.86 -1.88 -8.67
N GLY A 114 9.88 -2.21 -9.51
CA GLY A 114 9.81 -3.53 -10.16
C GLY A 114 10.91 -3.76 -11.21
N LEU A 115 11.47 -4.98 -11.24
CA LEU A 115 12.41 -5.37 -12.29
C LEU A 115 11.74 -5.48 -13.67
N ALA A 116 10.46 -5.87 -13.68
CA ALA A 116 9.64 -6.06 -14.88
C ALA A 116 8.52 -5.01 -14.97
N GLY A 117 8.09 -4.69 -16.19
CA GLY A 117 7.09 -3.66 -16.47
C GLY A 117 7.65 -2.48 -17.27
N ALA A 118 6.80 -1.49 -17.58
CA ALA A 118 7.16 -0.37 -18.46
C ALA A 118 8.36 0.46 -17.98
N HIS A 119 8.64 0.47 -16.67
CA HIS A 119 9.73 1.22 -16.06
C HIS A 119 10.83 0.33 -15.45
N GLY A 120 10.76 -0.98 -15.67
CA GLY A 120 11.75 -1.94 -15.18
C GLY A 120 12.96 -2.07 -16.12
N PRO A 121 14.14 -2.44 -15.60
CA PRO A 121 15.34 -2.70 -16.41
C PRO A 121 15.24 -3.96 -17.27
N LEU A 122 14.24 -4.82 -17.03
CA LEU A 122 14.10 -6.09 -17.72
C LEU A 122 13.63 -5.88 -19.17
N PRO A 123 14.26 -6.52 -20.17
CA PRO A 123 13.83 -6.39 -21.56
C PRO A 123 12.36 -6.82 -21.78
N PRO A 124 11.65 -6.22 -22.75
CA PRO A 124 10.25 -6.53 -23.04
C PRO A 124 9.89 -8.02 -23.13
N PRO A 125 10.64 -8.89 -23.85
CA PRO A 125 10.23 -10.30 -24.02
C PRO A 125 10.17 -11.07 -22.70
N TYR A 126 10.95 -10.70 -21.69
CA TYR A 126 10.87 -11.35 -20.37
C TYR A 126 9.72 -10.81 -19.54
N THR A 127 9.39 -9.52 -19.69
CA THR A 127 8.20 -8.93 -19.06
C THR A 127 6.92 -9.61 -19.60
N ASP A 128 6.84 -9.85 -20.91
CA ASP A 128 5.71 -10.54 -21.55
C ASP A 128 5.51 -11.96 -20.98
N LEU A 129 6.62 -12.71 -20.81
CA LEU A 129 6.57 -14.05 -20.20
C LEU A 129 6.08 -14.03 -18.74
N ILE A 130 6.48 -13.02 -17.97
CA ILE A 130 6.03 -12.89 -16.58
C ILE A 130 4.53 -12.57 -16.55
N LEU A 131 4.06 -11.67 -17.40
CA LEU A 131 2.64 -11.31 -17.51
C LEU A 131 1.79 -12.48 -18.00
N GLU A 132 2.25 -13.24 -18.99
CA GLU A 132 1.55 -14.44 -19.47
C GLU A 132 1.41 -15.49 -18.35
N ARG A 133 2.47 -15.70 -17.56
CA ARG A 133 2.43 -16.61 -16.40
C ARG A 133 1.51 -16.10 -15.30
N MET A 134 1.52 -14.79 -15.02
CA MET A 134 0.58 -14.19 -14.07
C MET A 134 -0.87 -14.38 -14.51
N TRP A 135 -1.18 -14.24 -15.81
CA TRP A 135 -2.51 -14.52 -16.35
C TRP A 135 -2.91 -15.99 -16.22
N ARG A 136 -1.96 -16.93 -16.26
CA ARG A 136 -2.18 -18.35 -15.99
C ARG A 136 -2.28 -18.70 -14.49
N GLY A 137 -2.20 -17.70 -13.61
CA GLY A 137 -2.30 -17.88 -12.15
C GLY A 137 -1.00 -18.30 -11.48
N GLU A 138 0.13 -18.32 -12.19
CA GLU A 138 1.44 -18.68 -11.63
C GLU A 138 2.04 -17.50 -10.86
N THR A 139 1.84 -17.46 -9.55
CA THR A 139 2.35 -16.40 -8.66
C THR A 139 3.82 -16.55 -8.29
N ALA A 140 4.44 -17.71 -8.57
CA ALA A 140 5.86 -17.97 -8.26
C ALA A 140 6.80 -16.95 -8.93
N SER A 141 6.50 -16.54 -10.16
CA SER A 141 7.25 -15.52 -10.89
C SER A 141 7.22 -14.16 -10.17
N ARG A 142 6.07 -13.80 -9.58
CA ARG A 142 5.90 -12.55 -8.82
C ARG A 142 6.73 -12.55 -7.54
N GLY A 143 6.79 -13.69 -6.84
CA GLY A 143 7.61 -13.84 -5.63
C GLY A 143 9.11 -13.78 -5.91
N PHE A 144 9.57 -14.33 -7.03
CA PHE A 144 10.99 -14.32 -7.42
C PHE A 144 11.48 -12.93 -7.88
N PHE A 145 10.69 -12.22 -8.69
CA PHE A 145 11.09 -10.89 -9.20
C PHE A 145 10.73 -9.74 -8.26
N GLY A 146 9.97 -9.99 -7.20
CA GLY A 146 9.62 -9.02 -6.16
C GLY A 146 10.44 -9.13 -4.88
N ILE A 147 11.68 -9.64 -4.96
CA ILE A 147 12.61 -9.75 -3.80
C ILE A 147 13.27 -8.40 -3.46
N PHE A 148 13.11 -7.38 -4.33
CA PHE A 148 13.66 -6.04 -4.15
C PHE A 148 12.56 -5.01 -3.93
#